data_AF-A0A2V9B0R8-F1
#
_entry.id   AF-A0A2V9B0R8-F1
#
_cell.length_a   1.000
_cell.length_b   1.000
_cell.length_c   1.000
_cell.angle_alpha   90.00
_cell.angle_beta   90.00
_cell.angle_gamma   90.00
#
_symmetry.space_group_name_H-M   'P 1'
#
loop_
_entity.id
_entity.type
_entity.pdbx_description
1 polymer ?
#
loop_
_entity_poly.entity_id
_entity_poly.type
_entity_poly.pdbx_seq_one_letter_code
_entity_poly.pdbx_strand_id
1 'polypeptide(L)'
;WPSKELPEALTRAGFHVVVRGGPRPEDHSAYELHSSRNLAHDPGEVVVRHIGRAPERADLIYSYRPLSELPEIITTAKRLGAQTIWTQSGLSAAGVIDRKGCWVPEEELRLARNLVESAGLRYITGPYIGDAAQR
;
A
#
# COMPACT_ATOMS: atom_id res chain seq x y z
N TRP A 1 -1.97 8.14 -3.41
CA TRP A 1 -0.78 8.35 -2.57
C TRP A 1 0.05 9.47 -3.20
N PRO A 2 0.47 10.50 -2.45
CA PRO A 2 1.03 11.71 -3.05
C PRO A 2 2.56 11.72 -3.27
N SER A 3 3.33 10.72 -2.82
CA SER A 3 4.80 10.72 -2.98
C SER A 3 5.40 9.39 -3.47
N LYS A 4 6.64 9.40 -3.96
CA LYS A 4 7.36 8.14 -4.31
C LYS A 4 8.02 7.47 -3.09
N GLU A 5 8.11 8.17 -1.97
CA GLU A 5 8.89 7.78 -0.80
C GLU A 5 8.47 6.44 -0.21
N LEU A 6 7.17 6.19 -0.04
CA LEU A 6 6.69 4.94 0.55
C LEU A 6 6.94 3.73 -0.36
N PRO A 7 6.51 3.73 -1.64
CA PRO A 7 6.86 2.65 -2.56
C PRO A 7 8.37 2.37 -2.62
N GLU A 8 9.21 3.41 -2.63
CA GLU A 8 10.67 3.24 -2.60
C GLU A 8 11.16 2.63 -1.29
N ALA A 9 10.65 3.08 -0.13
CA ALA A 9 11.02 2.54 1.17
C ALA A 9 10.67 1.06 1.29
N LEU A 10 9.46 0.67 0.84
CA LEU A 10 9.05 -0.74 0.78
C LEU A 10 9.94 -1.56 -0.16
N THR A 11 10.29 -1.00 -1.32
CA THR A 11 11.19 -1.67 -2.27
C THR A 11 12.58 -1.89 -1.66
N ARG A 12 13.13 -0.89 -0.96
CA ARG A 12 14.41 -1.00 -0.24
C ARG A 12 14.35 -1.99 0.93
N ALA A 13 13.19 -2.16 1.54
CA ALA A 13 12.94 -3.18 2.56
C ALA A 13 12.76 -4.60 1.98
N GLY A 14 12.91 -4.78 0.67
CA GLY A 14 12.87 -6.08 0.00
C GLY A 14 11.49 -6.53 -0.48
N PHE A 15 10.47 -5.66 -0.43
CA PHE A 15 9.15 -5.98 -0.96
C PHE A 15 9.09 -5.84 -2.49
N HIS A 16 8.34 -6.72 -3.15
CA HIS A 16 7.92 -6.51 -4.54
C HIS A 16 6.77 -5.52 -4.59
N VAL A 17 7.02 -4.30 -5.08
CA VAL A 17 6.06 -3.21 -5.03
C VAL A 17 5.51 -2.91 -6.42
N VAL A 18 4.19 -2.96 -6.56
CA VAL A 18 3.46 -2.45 -7.72
C VAL A 18 2.47 -1.39 -7.27
N VAL A 19 2.52 -0.22 -7.90
CA VAL A 19 1.63 0.90 -7.64
C VAL A 19 0.64 1.03 -8.78
N ARG A 20 -0.66 1.06 -8.45
CA ARG A 20 -1.71 1.57 -9.34
C ARG A 20 -1.77 3.10 -9.19
N GLY A 21 -1.14 3.81 -10.10
CA GLY A 21 -0.95 5.27 -10.04
C GLY A 21 -2.14 6.09 -10.56
N GLY A 22 -3.05 5.46 -11.30
CA GLY A 22 -4.18 6.13 -11.93
C GLY A 22 -5.41 5.24 -12.08
N PRO A 23 -6.52 5.80 -12.58
CA PRO A 23 -7.79 5.09 -12.66
C PRO A 23 -7.80 4.02 -13.77
N ARG A 24 -6.95 4.15 -14.79
CA ARG A 24 -7.00 3.24 -15.95
C ARG A 24 -6.45 1.86 -15.58
N PRO A 25 -6.96 0.78 -16.19
CA PRO A 25 -6.45 -0.57 -15.97
C PRO A 25 -4.94 -0.72 -16.20
N GLU A 26 -4.39 0.08 -17.11
CA GLU A 26 -2.99 0.08 -17.48
C GLU A 26 -2.08 0.89 -16.55
N ASP A 27 -2.61 1.67 -15.61
CA ASP A 27 -1.84 2.62 -14.78
C ASP A 27 -1.04 1.93 -13.66
N HIS A 28 -0.31 0.87 -13.97
CA HIS A 28 0.50 0.09 -13.05
C HIS A 28 2.00 0.30 -13.33
N SER A 29 2.75 0.52 -12.26
CA SER A 29 4.21 0.64 -12.30
C SER A 29 4.84 -0.22 -11.22
N ALA A 30 5.89 -0.97 -11.58
CA ALA A 30 6.73 -1.72 -10.66
C ALA A 30 7.87 -0.83 -10.15
N TYR A 31 8.22 -0.98 -8.88
CA TYR A 31 9.40 -0.38 -8.27
C TYR A 31 10.44 -1.49 -8.07
N GLU A 32 11.63 -1.30 -8.66
CA GLU A 32 12.67 -2.33 -8.74
C GLU A 32 13.98 -1.79 -8.18
N LEU A 33 14.63 -2.54 -7.29
CA LEU A 33 15.94 -2.17 -6.74
C LEU A 33 17.03 -2.61 -7.71
N HIS A 34 17.73 -1.65 -8.31
CA HIS A 34 18.90 -1.87 -9.15
C HIS A 34 20.18 -1.70 -8.32
N SER A 35 20.90 -2.78 -8.09
CA SER A 35 22.22 -2.76 -7.44
C SER A 35 23.30 -2.53 -8.49
N SER A 36 24.16 -1.52 -8.30
CA SER A 36 25.40 -1.43 -9.07
C SER A 36 26.41 -2.44 -8.52
N ARG A 37 26.96 -3.32 -9.38
CA ARG A 37 27.90 -4.38 -8.96
C ARG A 37 29.24 -3.86 -8.41
N ASN A 38 29.50 -2.56 -8.43
CA ASN A 38 30.84 -2.00 -8.30
C ASN A 38 31.13 -1.21 -7.01
N LEU A 39 30.20 -1.08 -6.07
CA LEU A 39 30.46 -0.39 -4.80
C LEU A 39 29.83 -1.15 -3.63
N ALA A 40 30.68 -1.68 -2.76
CA ALA A 40 30.30 -2.42 -1.55
C ALA A 40 29.46 -1.61 -0.52
N HIS A 41 29.11 -0.36 -0.84
CA HIS A 41 28.33 0.57 0.00
C HIS A 41 27.24 1.32 -0.79
N ASP A 42 26.88 0.87 -1.99
CA ASP A 42 25.77 1.48 -2.74
C ASP A 42 24.43 0.95 -2.20
N PRO A 43 23.55 1.81 -1.64
CA PRO A 43 22.23 1.39 -1.16
C PRO A 43 21.30 0.91 -2.29
N GLY A 44 21.72 0.99 -3.55
CA GLY A 44 20.93 0.60 -4.71
C GLY A 44 19.92 1.69 -5.10
N GLU A 45 19.76 1.87 -6.41
CA GLU A 45 18.79 2.81 -6.97
C GLU A 45 17.44 2.13 -7.13
N VAL A 46 16.34 2.78 -6.69
CA VAL A 46 15.00 2.30 -6.99
C VAL A 46 14.54 2.92 -8.30
N VAL A 47 14.34 2.08 -9.31
CA VAL A 47 13.81 2.49 -10.61
C VAL A 47 12.33 2.20 -10.71
N VAL A 48 11.58 3.07 -11.39
CA VAL A 48 10.15 2.90 -11.64
C VAL A 48 9.92 2.48 -13.08
N ARG A 49 9.32 1.31 -13.28
CA ARG A 49 9.04 0.76 -14.59
C ARG A 49 7.54 0.63 -14.80
N HIS A 50 7.00 1.29 -15.83
CA HIS A 50 5.61 1.09 -16.23
C HIS A 50 5.41 -0.35 -16.72
N ILE A 51 4.43 -1.06 -16.17
CA ILE A 51 4.14 -2.46 -16.50
C ILE A 51 2.81 -2.64 -17.24
N GLY A 52 1.96 -1.62 -17.29
CA GLY A 52 0.74 -1.62 -18.11
C GLY A 52 -0.37 -2.56 -17.64
N ARG A 53 -0.18 -3.28 -16.52
CA ARG A 53 -1.14 -4.28 -16.01
C ARG A 53 -0.95 -4.53 -14.51
N ALA A 54 -2.02 -5.01 -13.85
CA ALA A 54 -1.95 -5.50 -12.49
C ALA A 54 -0.97 -6.69 -12.35
N PRO A 55 -0.37 -6.91 -11.17
CA PRO A 55 0.40 -8.12 -10.90
C PRO A 55 -0.51 -9.35 -10.91
N GLU A 56 0.07 -10.54 -11.10
CA GLU A 56 -0.70 -11.80 -11.08
C GLU A 56 -1.17 -12.16 -9.66
N ARG A 57 -0.36 -11.84 -8.65
CA ARG A 57 -0.68 -12.01 -7.24
C ARG A 57 -0.16 -10.85 -6.41
N ALA A 58 -0.76 -10.66 -5.25
CA ALA A 58 -0.24 -9.83 -4.17
C ALA A 58 -0.61 -10.48 -2.84
N ASP A 59 0.26 -10.38 -1.83
CA ASP A 59 -0.06 -10.85 -0.47
C ASP A 59 -0.85 -9.80 0.33
N LEU A 60 -0.62 -8.53 0.00
CA LEU A 60 -1.11 -7.35 0.69
C LEU A 60 -1.55 -6.28 -0.31
N ILE A 61 -2.69 -5.64 -0.05
CA ILE A 61 -3.03 -4.35 -0.66
C ILE A 61 -2.87 -3.25 0.36
N TYR A 62 -1.99 -2.29 0.06
CA TYR A 62 -1.93 -1.01 0.77
C TYR A 62 -2.81 0.03 0.06
N SER A 63 -3.61 0.80 0.82
CA SER A 63 -4.51 1.80 0.26
C SER A 63 -4.51 3.11 1.05
N TYR A 64 -4.24 4.21 0.36
CA TYR A 64 -4.45 5.58 0.82
C TYR A 64 -5.63 6.18 0.04
N ARG A 65 -6.83 5.70 0.37
CA ARG A 65 -8.11 6.02 -0.30
C ARG A 65 -9.22 6.09 0.76
N PRO A 66 -10.31 6.82 0.49
CA PRO A 66 -11.47 6.82 1.38
C PRO A 66 -12.00 5.42 1.66
N LEU A 67 -12.52 5.18 2.87
CA LEU A 67 -13.08 3.89 3.27
C LEU A 67 -14.32 3.48 2.45
N SER A 68 -15.02 4.45 1.84
CA SER A 68 -16.13 4.18 0.91
C SER A 68 -15.69 3.40 -0.34
N GLU A 69 -14.40 3.40 -0.70
CA GLU A 69 -13.86 2.62 -1.82
C GLU A 69 -13.48 1.18 -1.41
N LEU A 70 -13.65 0.79 -0.14
CA LEU A 70 -13.31 -0.57 0.33
C LEU A 70 -13.96 -1.72 -0.46
N PRO A 71 -15.23 -1.64 -0.91
CA PRO A 71 -15.81 -2.74 -1.72
C PRO A 71 -15.01 -3.06 -2.98
N GLU A 72 -14.50 -2.04 -3.68
CA GLU A 72 -13.68 -2.22 -4.88
C GLU A 72 -12.27 -2.71 -4.54
N ILE A 73 -11.71 -2.24 -3.43
CA ILE A 73 -10.41 -2.69 -2.91
C ILE A 73 -10.48 -4.16 -2.51
N ILE A 74 -11.54 -4.61 -1.84
CA ILE A 74 -11.79 -6.01 -1.48
C ILE A 74 -11.91 -6.88 -2.73
N THR A 75 -12.63 -6.42 -3.74
CA THR A 75 -12.75 -7.12 -5.02
C THR A 75 -11.38 -7.32 -5.68
N THR A 76 -10.55 -6.27 -5.64
CA THR A 76 -9.17 -6.32 -6.16
C THR A 76 -8.29 -7.25 -5.32
N ALA A 77 -8.38 -7.21 -3.99
CA ALA A 77 -7.64 -8.09 -3.08
C ALA A 77 -7.96 -9.56 -3.38
N LYS A 78 -9.25 -9.91 -3.50
CA LYS A 78 -9.68 -11.27 -3.85
C LYS A 78 -9.15 -11.72 -5.21
N ARG A 79 -9.23 -10.86 -6.24
CA ARG A 79 -8.70 -11.17 -7.57
C ARG A 79 -7.21 -11.46 -7.55
N LEU A 80 -6.45 -10.72 -6.74
CA LEU A 80 -4.99 -10.86 -6.61
C LEU A 80 -4.57 -11.95 -5.61
N GLY A 81 -5.53 -12.59 -4.93
CA GLY A 81 -5.25 -13.57 -3.89
C GLY A 81 -4.62 -12.97 -2.61
N ALA A 82 -4.77 -11.66 -2.40
CA ALA A 82 -4.26 -11.00 -1.21
C ALA A 82 -5.00 -11.47 0.03
N GLN A 83 -4.28 -11.54 1.15
CA GLN A 83 -4.82 -11.95 2.45
C GLN A 83 -5.08 -10.76 3.37
N THR A 84 -4.44 -9.62 3.09
CA THR A 84 -4.47 -8.44 3.95
C THR A 84 -4.80 -7.19 3.15
N ILE A 85 -5.63 -6.33 3.73
CA ILE A 85 -5.82 -4.94 3.32
C ILE A 85 -5.28 -4.05 4.44
N TRP A 86 -4.36 -3.15 4.08
CA TRP A 86 -3.79 -2.15 4.98
C TRP A 86 -4.16 -0.76 4.48
N THR A 87 -5.02 -0.07 5.21
CA THR A 87 -5.43 1.30 4.85
C THR A 87 -4.69 2.34 5.68
N GLN A 88 -4.54 3.53 5.10
CA GLN A 88 -4.08 4.72 5.80
C GLN A 88 -5.03 5.88 5.51
N SER A 89 -5.45 6.60 6.55
CA SER A 89 -6.37 7.74 6.43
C SER A 89 -5.69 9.05 6.05
N GLY A 90 -4.43 9.23 6.45
CA GLY A 90 -3.73 10.51 6.32
C GLY A 90 -4.14 11.53 7.37
N LEU A 91 -4.73 11.10 8.48
CA LEU A 91 -5.21 11.96 9.55
C LEU A 91 -4.56 11.60 10.88
N SER A 92 -4.25 12.64 11.67
CA SER A 92 -3.93 12.51 13.09
C SER A 92 -5.20 12.46 13.94
N ALA A 93 -5.07 12.13 15.23
CA ALA A 93 -6.19 12.12 16.17
C ALA A 93 -6.88 13.49 16.35
N ALA A 94 -6.18 14.58 16.02
CA ALA A 94 -6.74 15.93 16.04
C ALA A 94 -7.56 16.25 14.77
N GLY A 95 -7.72 15.30 13.84
CA GLY A 95 -8.40 15.51 12.56
C GLY A 95 -7.58 16.32 11.54
N VAL A 96 -6.30 16.57 11.83
CA VAL A 96 -5.39 17.32 10.95
C VAL A 96 -4.68 16.35 9.99
N ILE A 97 -4.47 16.79 8.75
CA ILE A 97 -3.72 16.06 7.72
C ILE A 97 -2.31 15.73 8.23
N ASP A 98 -1.97 14.45 8.20
CA ASP A 98 -0.68 13.89 8.56
C ASP A 98 -0.30 12.81 7.54
N ARG A 99 0.88 12.94 6.92
CA ARG A 99 1.38 11.99 5.90
C ARG A 99 1.62 10.58 6.43
N LYS A 100 1.79 10.41 7.73
CA LYS A 100 1.85 9.10 8.40
C LYS A 100 0.60 8.81 9.23
N GLY A 101 -0.37 9.74 9.21
CA GLY A 101 -1.60 9.67 9.96
C GLY A 101 -2.42 8.44 9.58
N CYS A 102 -2.82 7.70 10.61
CA CYS A 102 -3.56 6.45 10.52
C CYS A 102 -4.88 6.51 11.30
N TRP A 103 -5.21 7.67 11.86
CA TRP A 103 -6.37 7.82 12.73
C TRP A 103 -7.66 7.81 11.91
N VAL A 104 -8.65 7.07 12.40
CA VAL A 104 -9.99 6.93 11.83
C VAL A 104 -10.96 6.93 13.02
N PRO A 105 -12.14 7.57 12.92
CA PRO A 105 -13.18 7.47 13.94
C PRO A 105 -13.54 6.00 14.23
N GLU A 106 -13.79 5.66 15.49
CA GLU A 106 -14.00 4.27 15.93
C GLU A 106 -15.17 3.59 15.19
N GLU A 107 -16.26 4.32 14.96
CA GLU A 107 -17.42 3.78 14.24
C GLU A 107 -17.09 3.42 12.78
N GLU A 108 -16.40 4.31 12.07
CA GLU A 108 -15.93 4.06 10.70
C GLU A 108 -14.94 2.90 10.65
N LEU A 109 -14.03 2.83 11.62
CA LEU A 109 -13.06 1.74 11.75
C LEU A 109 -13.78 0.39 11.95
N ARG A 110 -14.80 0.35 12.81
CA ARG A 110 -15.61 -0.85 13.06
C ARG A 110 -16.35 -1.31 11.81
N LEU A 111 -16.98 -0.38 11.09
CA LEU A 111 -17.69 -0.69 9.84
C LEU A 111 -16.74 -1.23 8.77
N ALA A 112 -15.60 -0.56 8.57
CA ALA A 112 -14.58 -0.99 7.63
C ALA A 112 -14.00 -2.37 7.99
N ARG A 113 -13.72 -2.61 9.27
CA ARG A 113 -13.24 -3.90 9.77
C ARG A 113 -14.23 -5.01 9.46
N ASN A 114 -15.50 -4.83 9.83
CA ASN A 114 -16.54 -5.83 9.56
C ASN A 114 -16.66 -6.14 8.07
N LEU A 115 -16.57 -5.13 7.20
CA LEU A 115 -16.65 -5.31 5.75
C LEU A 115 -15.47 -6.13 5.21
N VAL A 116 -14.24 -5.83 5.63
CA VAL A 116 -13.04 -6.53 5.16
C VAL A 116 -12.95 -7.95 5.74
N GLU A 117 -13.23 -8.12 7.03
CA GLU A 117 -13.12 -9.40 7.73
C GLU A 117 -14.24 -10.38 7.30
N SER A 118 -15.46 -9.90 7.05
CA SER A 118 -16.53 -10.74 6.46
C SER A 118 -16.19 -11.22 5.05
N ALA A 119 -15.29 -10.54 4.35
CA ALA A 119 -14.78 -10.96 3.06
C ALA A 119 -13.62 -11.97 3.16
N GLY A 120 -13.23 -12.37 4.38
CA GLY A 120 -12.15 -13.33 4.66
C GLY A 120 -10.74 -12.73 4.63
N LEU A 121 -10.63 -11.40 4.74
CA LEU A 121 -9.36 -10.67 4.65
C LEU A 121 -8.98 -10.08 6.01
N ARG A 122 -7.68 -9.97 6.30
CA ARG A 122 -7.19 -9.24 7.48
C ARG A 122 -7.24 -7.74 7.22
N TYR A 123 -7.72 -6.97 8.21
CA TYR A 123 -7.78 -5.51 8.12
C TYR A 123 -6.82 -4.82 9.09
N ILE A 124 -5.92 -3.99 8.55
CA ILE A 124 -4.93 -3.21 9.29
C ILE A 124 -5.10 -1.72 8.97
N THR A 125 -5.12 -0.87 9.98
CA THR A 125 -5.24 0.59 9.81
C THR A 125 -4.09 1.36 10.43
N GLY A 126 -3.25 0.71 11.22
CA GLY A 126 -2.08 1.27 11.90
C GLY A 126 -1.18 0.13 12.40
N PRO A 127 0.13 0.37 12.59
CA PRO A 127 0.86 1.64 12.40
C PRO A 127 1.02 2.05 10.92
N TYR A 128 1.68 3.18 10.65
CA TYR A 128 2.08 3.55 9.30
C TYR A 128 2.95 2.42 8.70
N ILE A 129 2.59 1.92 7.52
CA ILE A 129 3.24 0.74 6.93
C ILE A 129 4.74 0.98 6.66
N GLY A 130 5.13 2.22 6.34
CA GLY A 130 6.54 2.55 6.13
C GLY A 130 7.39 2.38 7.39
N ASP A 131 6.83 2.68 8.57
CA ASP A 131 7.52 2.46 9.84
C ASP A 131 7.49 0.97 10.22
N ALA A 132 6.45 0.23 9.84
CA ALA A 132 6.34 -1.21 10.07
C ALA A 132 7.34 -2.03 9.23
N ALA A 133 7.61 -1.60 7.99
CA ALA A 133 8.51 -2.27 7.06
C ALA A 133 10.00 -2.12 7.39
N GLN A 134 10.35 -1.20 8.31
CA GLN A 134 11.73 -0.96 8.75
C GLN A 134 12.14 -1.79 9.98
N ARG A 135 11.23 -2.61 10.51
CA ARG A 135 11.46 -3.49 11.67
C ARG A 135 11.83 -4.89 11.23
#